data_AF-J9ER06-F1
#
_entry.id   AF-J9ER06-F1
#
_cell.length_a   1.000
_cell.length_b   1.000
_cell.length_c   1.000
_cell.angle_alpha   90.00
_cell.angle_beta   90.00
_cell.angle_gamma   90.00
#
_symmetry.space_group_name_H-M   'P 1'
#
loop_
_entity.id
_entity.type
_entity.pdbx_description
1 polymer ?
#
loop_
_entity_poly.entity_id
_entity_poly.type
_entity_poly.pdbx_seq_one_letter_code
_entity_poly.pdbx_strand_id
1 'polypeptide(L)'
;MDSEKLSDWDLQRDSLARWINNESKRLNTDYPITFVNDVVRTNISKAKRLEEILKEKQLEMEEIRSKARLLISEPSVPGTADIVNSQKALESDWEKLDQAVSALKEWNELIFAGITSLDKWLTQKERMMSAIGTVNVDPKVIDNQLIQTELLRGELEDQGAARSKVNELAHNLVARSTTPSNAQQIVMQVDTLNRRWVSFHDGLEKKKVTLQKVKELGLNFSSKQRDVK
;
A
#
# COMPACT_ATOMS: atom_id res chain seq x y z
N MET A 1 -1.36 50.46 19.17
CA MET A 1 -1.97 49.86 17.97
C MET A 1 -1.01 48.84 17.35
N ASP A 2 0.22 49.22 17.02
CA ASP A 2 1.17 48.30 16.35
C ASP A 2 1.63 47.13 17.25
N SER A 3 1.83 47.38 18.55
CA SER A 3 2.11 46.32 19.53
C SER A 3 0.98 45.30 19.69
N GLU A 4 -0.28 45.71 19.46
CA GLU A 4 -1.45 44.84 19.59
C GLU A 4 -1.61 43.98 18.34
N LYS A 5 -1.42 44.57 17.14
CA LYS A 5 -1.37 43.83 15.86
C LYS A 5 -0.25 42.79 15.84
N LEU A 6 0.95 43.15 16.34
CA LEU A 6 2.07 42.23 16.42
C LEU A 6 1.78 41.07 17.39
N SER A 7 1.21 41.36 18.56
CA SER A 7 0.82 40.34 19.53
C SER A 7 -0.28 39.40 18.99
N ASP A 8 -1.27 39.93 18.27
CA ASP A 8 -2.32 39.11 17.64
C ASP A 8 -1.72 38.16 16.59
N TRP A 9 -0.82 38.68 15.75
CA TRP A 9 -0.11 37.89 14.76
C TRP A 9 0.74 36.78 15.39
N ASP A 10 1.52 37.10 16.43
CA ASP A 10 2.32 36.13 17.18
C ASP A 10 1.44 35.01 17.77
N LEU A 11 0.29 35.36 18.37
CA LEU A 11 -0.64 34.39 18.96
C LEU A 11 -1.22 33.43 17.91
N GLN A 12 -1.67 33.95 16.76
CA GLN A 12 -2.19 33.13 15.67
C GLN A 12 -1.10 32.23 15.07
N ARG A 13 0.08 32.79 14.79
CA ARG A 13 1.25 32.05 14.29
C ARG A 13 1.62 30.91 15.24
N ASP A 14 1.75 31.18 16.53
CA ASP A 14 2.16 30.17 17.52
C ASP A 14 1.08 29.12 17.78
N SER A 15 -0.20 29.48 17.63
CA SER A 15 -1.30 28.52 17.62
C SER A 15 -1.17 27.54 16.46
N LEU A 16 -1.00 28.05 15.22
CA LEU A 16 -0.87 27.21 14.05
C LEU A 16 0.43 26.38 14.08
N ALA A 17 1.55 26.96 14.51
CA ALA A 17 2.83 26.25 14.65
C ALA A 17 2.73 25.09 15.66
N ARG A 18 2.06 25.30 16.80
CA ARG A 18 1.81 24.22 17.78
C ARG A 18 0.95 23.12 17.18
N TRP A 19 -0.07 23.49 16.41
CA TRP A 19 -0.91 22.51 15.72
C TRP A 19 -0.11 21.69 14.70
N ILE A 20 0.68 22.33 13.83
CA ILE A 20 1.55 21.66 12.84
C ILE A 20 2.48 20.68 13.55
N ASN A 21 3.20 21.13 14.59
CA ASN A 21 4.13 20.29 15.33
C ASN A 21 3.44 19.09 16.00
N ASN A 22 2.23 19.29 16.54
CA ASN A 22 1.44 18.21 17.11
C ASN A 22 1.06 17.18 16.05
N GLU A 23 0.54 17.61 14.91
CA GLU A 23 0.17 16.70 13.83
C GLU A 23 1.38 15.99 13.22
N SER A 24 2.50 16.67 13.01
CA SER A 24 3.75 16.05 12.55
C SER A 24 4.22 14.93 13.51
N LYS A 25 4.05 15.11 14.82
CA LYS A 25 4.34 14.04 15.80
C LYS A 25 3.36 12.89 15.67
N ARG A 26 2.07 13.19 15.52
CA ARG A 26 0.99 12.19 15.37
C ARG A 26 1.14 11.36 14.10
N LEU A 27 1.68 11.90 13.02
CA LEU A 27 2.00 11.11 11.83
C LEU A 27 2.94 9.93 12.14
N ASN A 28 3.83 10.08 13.11
CA ASN A 28 4.78 9.03 13.50
C ASN A 28 4.19 8.01 14.49
N THR A 29 3.12 8.35 15.21
CA THR A 29 2.54 7.50 16.27
C THR A 29 1.21 6.87 15.87
N ASP A 30 0.37 7.58 15.12
CA ASP A 30 -1.04 7.23 14.89
C ASP A 30 -1.24 6.41 13.59
N TYR A 31 -0.17 6.26 12.80
CA TYR A 31 -0.15 5.61 11.48
C TYR A 31 0.83 4.43 11.49
N PRO A 32 0.42 3.29 12.05
CA PRO A 32 1.28 2.12 12.10
C PRO A 32 1.66 1.65 10.70
N ILE A 33 2.94 1.35 10.56
CA ILE A 33 3.56 0.80 9.35
C ILE A 33 3.22 -0.70 9.29
N THR A 34 2.43 -1.15 8.30
CA THR A 34 1.97 -2.54 8.22
C THR A 34 1.49 -2.96 6.83
N PHE A 35 1.39 -4.27 6.60
CA PHE A 35 0.73 -4.94 5.46
C PHE A 35 -0.68 -5.49 5.84
N VAL A 36 -1.21 -5.18 7.02
CA VAL A 36 -2.58 -5.59 7.39
C VAL A 36 -3.61 -4.72 6.67
N ASN A 37 -4.39 -5.31 5.77
CA ASN A 37 -5.32 -4.61 4.88
C ASN A 37 -6.26 -3.62 5.60
N ASP A 38 -6.88 -4.03 6.70
CA ASP A 38 -7.80 -3.19 7.48
C ASP A 38 -7.11 -1.98 8.12
N VAL A 39 -5.88 -2.17 8.59
CA VAL A 39 -5.09 -1.10 9.21
C VAL A 39 -4.63 -0.12 8.13
N VAL A 40 -4.12 -0.61 7.00
CA VAL A 40 -3.74 0.23 5.85
C VAL A 40 -4.94 1.04 5.35
N ARG A 41 -6.11 0.42 5.22
CA ARG A 41 -7.36 1.10 4.85
C ARG A 41 -7.73 2.20 5.86
N THR A 42 -7.58 1.91 7.15
CA THR A 42 -7.82 2.90 8.22
C THR A 42 -6.84 4.07 8.13
N ASN A 43 -5.56 3.80 7.88
CA ASN A 43 -4.53 4.82 7.66
C ASN A 43 -4.89 5.73 6.48
N ILE A 44 -5.35 5.17 5.36
CA ILE A 44 -5.81 5.95 4.18
C ILE A 44 -6.97 6.87 4.57
N SER A 45 -7.99 6.35 5.25
CA SER A 45 -9.13 7.17 5.69
C SER A 45 -8.72 8.30 6.64
N LYS A 46 -7.82 8.02 7.59
CA LYS A 46 -7.26 9.04 8.48
C LYS A 46 -6.46 10.09 7.73
N ALA A 47 -5.61 9.68 6.78
CA ALA A 47 -4.80 10.60 5.99
C ALA A 47 -5.67 11.50 5.10
N LYS A 48 -6.70 10.95 4.44
CA LYS A 48 -7.69 11.74 3.68
C LYS A 48 -8.39 12.78 4.55
N ARG A 49 -8.79 12.40 5.76
CA ARG A 49 -9.38 13.35 6.71
C ARG A 49 -8.40 14.46 7.06
N LEU A 50 -7.12 14.14 7.26
CA LEU A 50 -6.11 15.14 7.57
C LEU A 50 -5.81 16.06 6.38
N GLU A 51 -5.83 15.57 5.14
CA GLU A 51 -5.77 16.43 3.95
C GLU A 51 -6.92 17.44 3.90
N GLU A 52 -8.15 17.03 4.24
CA GLU A 52 -9.28 17.98 4.31
C GLU A 52 -9.08 19.02 5.42
N ILE A 53 -8.57 18.61 6.59
CA ILE A 53 -8.23 19.55 7.67
C ILE A 53 -7.12 20.52 7.22
N LEU A 54 -6.12 20.07 6.48
CA LEU A 54 -5.07 20.92 5.92
C LEU A 54 -5.65 21.95 4.94
N LYS A 55 -6.59 21.55 4.07
CA LYS A 55 -7.29 22.49 3.18
C LYS A 55 -8.06 23.56 3.96
N GLU A 56 -8.75 23.17 5.03
CA GLU A 56 -9.46 24.11 5.90
C GLU A 56 -8.48 25.08 6.60
N LYS A 57 -7.38 24.54 7.13
CA LYS A 57 -6.31 25.29 7.82
C LYS A 57 -5.48 26.18 6.89
N GLN A 58 -5.49 25.94 5.57
CA GLN A 58 -4.83 26.80 4.59
C GLN A 58 -5.35 28.24 4.66
N LEU A 59 -6.64 28.44 4.97
CA LEU A 59 -7.21 29.78 5.13
C LEU A 59 -6.57 30.53 6.31
N GLU A 60 -6.34 29.85 7.43
CA GLU A 60 -5.64 30.41 8.61
C GLU A 60 -4.19 30.77 8.27
N MET A 61 -3.48 29.92 7.50
CA MET A 61 -2.14 30.22 7.00
C MET A 61 -2.12 31.49 6.12
N GLU A 62 -3.08 31.63 5.20
CA GLU A 62 -3.16 32.82 4.34
C GLU A 62 -3.49 34.10 5.11
N GLU A 63 -4.32 34.01 6.17
CA GLU A 63 -4.60 35.14 7.07
C GLU A 63 -3.31 35.59 7.80
N ILE A 64 -2.58 34.63 8.38
CA ILE A 64 -1.30 34.90 9.08
C ILE A 64 -0.29 35.51 8.10
N ARG A 65 -0.21 35.01 6.86
CA ARG A 65 0.66 35.56 5.80
C ARG A 65 0.25 36.98 5.41
N SER A 66 -1.04 37.25 5.32
CA SER A 66 -1.57 38.60 5.02
C SER A 66 -1.19 39.58 6.12
N LYS A 67 -1.41 39.21 7.39
CA LYS A 67 -1.05 40.01 8.56
C LYS A 67 0.46 40.27 8.65
N ALA A 68 1.29 39.24 8.41
CA ALA A 68 2.74 39.39 8.35
C ALA A 68 3.17 40.44 7.31
N ARG A 69 2.59 40.40 6.10
CA ARG A 69 2.90 41.37 5.03
C ARG A 69 2.55 42.80 5.43
N LEU A 70 1.41 43.01 6.09
CA LEU A 70 1.02 44.32 6.59
C LEU A 70 2.02 44.82 7.64
N LEU A 71 2.36 44.00 8.64
CA LEU A 71 3.32 44.34 9.69
C LEU A 71 4.71 44.67 9.15
N ILE A 72 5.19 43.93 8.14
CA ILE A 72 6.49 44.18 7.50
C ILE A 72 6.49 45.51 6.74
N SER A 73 5.34 45.92 6.19
CA SER A 73 5.20 47.17 5.43
C SER A 73 5.06 48.42 6.31
N GLU A 74 4.76 48.26 7.60
CA GLU A 74 4.57 49.36 8.56
C GLU A 74 5.93 49.84 9.12
N PRO A 75 6.38 51.09 8.83
CA PRO A 75 7.69 51.58 9.27
C PRO A 75 7.86 51.71 10.79
N SER A 76 6.73 51.76 11.53
CA SER A 76 6.69 51.86 12.99
C SER A 76 6.89 50.53 13.70
N VAL A 77 6.83 49.40 12.98
CA VAL A 77 7.02 48.05 13.54
C VAL A 77 8.51 47.73 13.62
N PRO A 78 9.11 47.62 14.82
CA PRO A 78 10.48 47.13 14.97
C PRO A 78 10.53 45.62 14.75
N GLY A 79 11.71 45.07 14.42
CA GLY A 79 11.91 43.62 14.36
C GLY A 79 11.29 42.93 13.13
N THR A 80 11.07 43.63 12.03
CA THR A 80 10.51 43.05 10.78
C THR A 80 11.30 41.85 10.26
N ALA A 81 12.61 41.79 10.50
CA ALA A 81 13.43 40.62 10.19
C ALA A 81 12.98 39.35 10.94
N ASP A 82 12.60 39.47 12.21
CA ASP A 82 12.12 38.34 13.01
C ASP A 82 10.75 37.87 12.55
N ILE A 83 9.88 38.79 12.13
CA ILE A 83 8.58 38.48 11.50
C ILE A 83 8.81 37.68 10.22
N VAL A 84 9.72 38.13 9.35
CA VAL A 84 10.08 37.43 8.11
C VAL A 84 10.61 36.03 8.38
N ASN A 85 11.53 35.89 9.34
CA ASN A 85 12.13 34.60 9.67
C ASN A 85 11.10 33.63 10.27
N SER A 86 10.26 34.12 11.17
CA SER A 86 9.22 33.30 11.82
C SER A 86 8.12 32.89 10.85
N GLN A 87 7.74 33.76 9.92
CA GLN A 87 6.82 33.43 8.83
C GLN A 87 7.40 32.34 7.93
N LYS A 88 8.67 32.47 7.51
CA LYS A 88 9.34 31.45 6.69
C LYS A 88 9.45 30.10 7.40
N ALA A 89 9.74 30.09 8.70
CA ALA A 89 9.79 28.87 9.48
C ALA A 89 8.41 28.17 9.52
N LEU A 90 7.35 28.93 9.79
CA LEU A 90 5.98 28.41 9.79
C LEU A 90 5.58 27.83 8.42
N GLU A 91 5.88 28.54 7.32
CA GLU A 91 5.61 28.07 5.95
C GLU A 91 6.39 26.80 5.61
N SER A 92 7.66 26.73 6.03
CA SER A 92 8.48 25.53 5.84
C SER A 92 7.91 24.33 6.58
N ASP A 93 7.46 24.49 7.83
CA ASP A 93 6.91 23.39 8.61
C ASP A 93 5.53 22.95 8.12
N TRP A 94 4.72 23.88 7.63
CA TRP A 94 3.46 23.58 6.94
C TRP A 94 3.68 22.74 5.69
N GLU A 95 4.59 23.16 4.81
CA GLU A 95 4.92 22.43 3.57
C GLU A 95 5.43 21.02 3.88
N LYS A 96 6.28 20.86 4.89
CA LYS A 96 6.74 19.54 5.33
C LYS A 96 5.58 18.67 5.80
N LEU A 97 4.64 19.22 6.56
CA LEU A 97 3.47 18.48 7.03
C LEU A 97 2.58 18.06 5.85
N ASP A 98 2.27 18.98 4.94
CA ASP A 98 1.42 18.71 3.76
C ASP A 98 2.02 17.62 2.86
N GLN A 99 3.32 17.72 2.56
CA GLN A 99 4.06 16.70 1.81
C GLN A 99 4.09 15.35 2.55
N ALA A 100 4.29 15.35 3.87
CA ALA A 100 4.32 14.14 4.66
C ALA A 100 2.96 13.43 4.68
N VAL A 101 1.85 14.17 4.78
CA VAL A 101 0.49 13.63 4.72
C VAL A 101 0.20 13.03 3.34
N SER A 102 0.54 13.76 2.28
CA SER A 102 0.37 13.31 0.90
C SER A 102 1.16 12.02 0.63
N ALA A 103 2.46 12.01 0.96
CA ALA A 103 3.32 10.84 0.79
C ALA A 103 2.84 9.64 1.61
N LEU A 104 2.37 9.86 2.84
CA LEU A 104 1.84 8.80 3.70
C LEU A 104 0.60 8.17 3.08
N LYS A 105 -0.33 8.98 2.55
CA LYS A 105 -1.53 8.48 1.89
C LYS A 105 -1.19 7.69 0.63
N GLU A 106 -0.42 8.27 -0.29
CA GLU A 106 -0.02 7.62 -1.54
C GLU A 106 0.65 6.28 -1.26
N TRP A 107 1.55 6.25 -0.30
CA TRP A 107 2.24 5.03 0.11
C TRP A 107 1.27 3.95 0.64
N ASN A 108 0.33 4.32 1.52
CA ASN A 108 -0.68 3.37 2.00
C ASN A 108 -1.62 2.91 0.87
N GLU A 109 -2.01 3.79 -0.07
CA GLU A 109 -2.83 3.44 -1.22
C GLU A 109 -2.12 2.45 -2.15
N LEU A 110 -0.81 2.61 -2.39
CA LEU A 110 0.01 1.66 -3.14
C LEU A 110 0.07 0.29 -2.48
N ILE A 111 0.30 0.24 -1.16
CA ILE A 111 0.29 -1.02 -0.39
C ILE A 111 -1.08 -1.69 -0.47
N PHE A 112 -2.15 -0.93 -0.22
CA PHE A 112 -3.51 -1.44 -0.24
C PHE A 112 -3.87 -2.01 -1.61
N ALA A 113 -3.56 -1.29 -2.70
CA ALA A 113 -3.83 -1.73 -4.06
C ALA A 113 -3.05 -3.02 -4.40
N GLY A 114 -1.75 -3.06 -4.06
CA GLY A 114 -0.91 -4.23 -4.31
C GLY A 114 -1.39 -5.48 -3.59
N ILE A 115 -1.60 -5.38 -2.27
CA ILE A 115 -2.10 -6.50 -1.45
C ILE A 115 -3.46 -6.96 -1.93
N THR A 116 -4.40 -6.03 -2.10
CA THR A 116 -5.79 -6.37 -2.46
C THR A 116 -5.88 -7.01 -3.83
N SER A 117 -5.09 -6.52 -4.80
CA SER A 117 -5.06 -7.08 -6.15
C SER A 117 -4.56 -8.53 -6.13
N LEU A 118 -3.39 -8.76 -5.52
CA LEU A 118 -2.76 -10.08 -5.49
C LEU A 118 -3.58 -11.08 -4.66
N ASP A 119 -4.11 -10.66 -3.51
CA ASP A 119 -4.96 -11.49 -2.65
C ASP A 119 -6.25 -11.93 -3.36
N LYS A 120 -6.94 -10.99 -4.02
CA LYS A 120 -8.16 -11.30 -4.78
C LYS A 120 -7.86 -12.25 -5.93
N TRP A 121 -6.79 -11.99 -6.67
CA TRP A 121 -6.39 -12.85 -7.79
C TRP A 121 -6.07 -14.27 -7.31
N LEU A 122 -5.21 -14.42 -6.28
CA LEU A 122 -4.89 -15.72 -5.71
C LEU A 122 -6.15 -16.45 -5.24
N THR A 123 -7.02 -15.76 -4.49
CA THR A 123 -8.26 -16.36 -4.00
C THR A 123 -9.17 -16.86 -5.14
N GLN A 124 -9.28 -16.09 -6.22
CA GLN A 124 -10.06 -16.49 -7.38
C GLN A 124 -9.43 -17.71 -8.07
N LYS A 125 -8.11 -17.70 -8.29
CA LYS A 125 -7.42 -18.76 -9.04
C LYS A 125 -7.28 -20.06 -8.23
N GLU A 126 -7.07 -19.97 -6.92
CA GLU A 126 -7.12 -21.12 -6.00
C GLU A 126 -8.50 -21.82 -6.08
N ARG A 127 -9.59 -21.05 -6.15
CA ARG A 127 -10.95 -21.59 -6.36
C ARG A 127 -11.12 -22.22 -7.73
N MET A 128 -10.64 -21.57 -8.80
CA MET A 128 -10.68 -22.12 -10.15
C MET A 128 -9.91 -23.45 -10.23
N MET A 129 -8.71 -23.52 -9.65
CA MET A 129 -7.91 -24.73 -9.63
C MET A 129 -8.57 -25.87 -8.85
N SER A 130 -9.27 -25.56 -7.76
CA SER A 130 -10.08 -26.51 -7.00
C SER A 130 -11.31 -26.98 -7.79
N ALA A 131 -11.86 -26.13 -8.67
CA ALA A 131 -12.99 -26.44 -9.53
C ALA A 131 -12.61 -27.24 -10.79
N ILE A 132 -11.35 -27.17 -11.24
CA ILE A 132 -10.80 -28.19 -12.15
C ILE A 132 -10.93 -29.50 -11.37
N GLY A 133 -11.93 -30.33 -11.69
CA GLY A 133 -12.35 -31.45 -10.84
C GLY A 133 -11.24 -32.46 -10.51
N THR A 134 -11.60 -33.49 -9.75
CA THR A 134 -10.71 -34.64 -9.56
C THR A 134 -10.35 -35.26 -10.91
N VAL A 135 -9.16 -35.85 -10.98
CA VAL A 135 -8.68 -36.54 -12.18
C VAL A 135 -9.73 -37.55 -12.66
N ASN A 136 -10.11 -37.43 -13.94
CA ASN A 136 -11.03 -38.37 -14.60
C ASN A 136 -10.23 -39.38 -15.44
N VAL A 137 -10.87 -40.49 -15.84
CA VAL A 137 -10.34 -41.52 -16.74
C VAL A 137 -10.70 -41.27 -18.21
N ASP A 138 -11.67 -40.39 -18.51
CA ASP A 138 -12.01 -39.99 -19.89
C ASP A 138 -10.88 -39.15 -20.50
N PRO A 139 -10.25 -39.59 -21.62
CA PRO A 139 -9.17 -38.88 -22.27
C PRO A 139 -9.51 -37.43 -22.67
N LYS A 140 -10.75 -37.16 -23.10
CA LYS A 140 -11.17 -35.80 -23.47
C LYS A 140 -11.24 -34.89 -22.25
N VAL A 141 -11.69 -35.42 -21.12
CA VAL A 141 -11.74 -34.67 -19.86
C VAL A 141 -10.32 -34.37 -19.38
N ILE A 142 -9.40 -35.35 -19.47
CA ILE A 142 -7.99 -35.14 -19.12
C ILE A 142 -7.35 -34.07 -20.00
N ASP A 143 -7.60 -34.09 -21.31
CA ASP A 143 -7.08 -33.07 -22.24
C ASP A 143 -7.58 -31.67 -21.91
N ASN A 144 -8.88 -31.53 -21.61
CA ASN A 144 -9.45 -30.27 -21.17
C ASN A 144 -8.85 -29.79 -19.84
N GLN A 145 -8.65 -30.69 -18.86
CA GLN A 145 -8.03 -30.36 -17.58
C GLN A 145 -6.56 -29.91 -17.75
N LEU A 146 -5.82 -30.51 -18.70
CA LEU A 146 -4.45 -30.10 -19.04
C LEU A 146 -4.43 -28.68 -19.62
N ILE A 147 -5.31 -28.37 -20.58
CA ILE A 147 -5.42 -27.03 -21.18
C ILE A 147 -5.73 -25.99 -20.10
N GLN A 148 -6.71 -26.27 -19.22
CA GLN A 148 -7.06 -25.37 -18.12
C GLN A 148 -5.90 -25.15 -17.14
N THR A 149 -5.16 -26.21 -16.81
CA THR A 149 -4.00 -26.13 -15.91
C THR A 149 -2.89 -25.29 -16.53
N GLU A 150 -2.63 -25.47 -17.82
CA GLU A 150 -1.62 -24.70 -18.55
C GLU A 150 -2.00 -23.22 -18.70
N LEU A 151 -3.28 -22.92 -18.92
CA LEU A 151 -3.79 -21.55 -18.92
C LEU A 151 -3.55 -20.86 -17.56
N LEU A 152 -3.90 -21.53 -16.46
CA LEU A 152 -3.67 -21.00 -15.11
C LEU A 152 -2.17 -20.78 -14.83
N ARG A 153 -1.30 -21.63 -15.37
CA ARG A 153 0.16 -21.48 -15.27
C ARG A 153 0.64 -20.24 -16.00
N GLY A 154 0.16 -19.99 -17.22
CA GLY A 154 0.46 -18.76 -17.97
C GLY A 154 -0.04 -17.50 -17.24
N GLU A 155 -1.27 -17.52 -16.72
CA GLU A 155 -1.79 -16.39 -15.94
C GLU A 155 -0.96 -16.12 -14.66
N LEU A 156 -0.41 -17.17 -14.04
CA LEU A 156 0.48 -17.03 -12.89
C LEU A 156 1.80 -16.36 -13.26
N GLU A 157 2.37 -16.70 -14.41
CA GLU A 157 3.58 -16.05 -14.93
C GLU A 157 3.32 -14.55 -15.18
N ASP A 158 2.20 -14.20 -15.78
CA ASP A 158 1.78 -12.81 -16.03
C ASP A 158 1.63 -11.99 -14.74
N GLN A 159 1.25 -12.63 -13.63
CA GLN A 159 1.15 -11.99 -12.32
C GLN A 159 2.50 -11.82 -11.60
N GLY A 160 3.60 -12.36 -12.13
CA GLY A 160 4.90 -12.33 -11.49
C GLY A 160 5.38 -10.90 -11.16
N ALA A 161 5.15 -9.95 -12.08
CA ALA A 161 5.48 -8.55 -11.86
C ALA A 161 4.67 -7.91 -10.72
N ALA A 162 3.38 -8.25 -10.60
CA ALA A 162 2.54 -7.76 -9.52
C ALA A 162 3.02 -8.28 -8.15
N ARG A 163 3.39 -9.57 -8.07
CA ARG A 163 4.00 -10.15 -6.88
C ARG A 163 5.33 -9.47 -6.52
N SER A 164 6.21 -9.24 -7.49
CA SER A 164 7.47 -8.56 -7.27
C SER A 164 7.27 -7.15 -6.70
N LYS A 165 6.30 -6.39 -7.24
CA LYS A 165 5.94 -5.07 -6.73
C LYS A 165 5.46 -5.10 -5.27
N VAL A 166 4.64 -6.08 -4.90
CA VAL A 166 4.20 -6.27 -3.50
C VAL A 166 5.39 -6.55 -2.59
N ASN A 167 6.33 -7.39 -3.03
CA ASN A 167 7.54 -7.70 -2.27
C ASN A 167 8.48 -6.48 -2.13
N GLU A 168 8.60 -5.67 -3.17
CA GLU A 168 9.38 -4.42 -3.14
C GLU A 168 8.77 -3.42 -2.14
N LEU A 169 7.44 -3.25 -2.17
CA LEU A 169 6.74 -2.44 -1.18
C LEU A 169 7.01 -2.95 0.25
N ALA A 170 7.02 -4.27 0.46
CA ALA A 170 7.32 -4.86 1.77
C ALA A 170 8.77 -4.60 2.19
N HIS A 171 9.73 -4.74 1.29
CA HIS A 171 11.13 -4.45 1.56
C HIS A 171 11.36 -2.99 1.95
N ASN A 172 10.78 -2.06 1.19
CA ASN A 172 10.81 -0.63 1.48
C ASN A 172 10.18 -0.32 2.85
N LEU A 173 9.11 -1.05 3.21
CA LEU A 173 8.44 -0.88 4.49
C LEU A 173 9.30 -1.38 5.66
N VAL A 174 9.97 -2.52 5.50
CA VAL A 174 10.94 -3.04 6.46
C VAL A 174 12.08 -2.05 6.67
N ALA A 175 12.61 -1.44 5.59
CA ALA A 175 13.67 -0.45 5.67
C ALA A 175 13.25 0.83 6.43
N ARG A 176 11.96 1.20 6.36
CA ARG A 176 11.39 2.33 7.10
C ARG A 176 11.02 1.99 8.55
N SER A 177 11.04 0.71 8.92
CA SER A 177 10.68 0.28 10.27
C SER A 177 11.74 0.72 11.27
N THR A 178 11.30 1.39 12.34
CA THR A 178 12.18 1.85 13.43
C THR A 178 12.49 0.75 14.45
N THR A 179 11.79 -0.38 14.41
CA THR A 179 12.02 -1.51 15.33
C THR A 179 12.15 -2.85 14.61
N PRO A 180 12.98 -3.77 15.13
CA PRO A 180 13.08 -5.14 14.60
C PRO A 180 11.75 -5.89 14.65
N SER A 181 10.93 -5.67 15.69
CA SER A 181 9.63 -6.31 15.84
C SER A 181 8.67 -5.94 14.71
N ASN A 182 8.56 -4.65 14.38
CA ASN A 182 7.70 -4.20 13.28
C ASN A 182 8.19 -4.75 11.93
N ALA A 183 9.52 -4.77 11.71
CA ALA A 183 10.11 -5.36 10.52
C ALA A 183 9.76 -6.85 10.39
N GLN A 184 9.89 -7.62 11.47
CA GLN A 184 9.50 -9.04 11.50
C GLN A 184 8.01 -9.24 11.20
N GLN A 185 7.13 -8.41 11.77
CA GLN A 185 5.69 -8.49 11.50
C GLN A 185 5.37 -8.23 10.02
N ILE A 186 6.02 -7.25 9.39
CA ILE A 186 5.86 -6.97 7.96
C ILE A 186 6.29 -8.17 7.11
N VAL A 187 7.45 -8.77 7.44
CA VAL A 187 7.95 -9.97 6.76
C VAL A 187 6.96 -11.12 6.88
N MET A 188 6.42 -11.39 8.08
CA MET A 188 5.41 -12.44 8.28
C MET A 188 4.13 -12.20 7.46
N GLN A 189 3.69 -10.94 7.35
CA GLN A 189 2.50 -10.56 6.60
C GLN A 189 2.68 -10.81 5.11
N VAL A 190 3.82 -10.39 4.51
CA VAL A 190 4.08 -10.63 3.09
C VAL A 190 4.40 -12.11 2.80
N ASP A 191 5.02 -12.81 3.74
CA ASP A 191 5.29 -14.26 3.62
C ASP A 191 4.02 -15.08 3.50
N THR A 192 2.92 -14.65 4.11
CA THR A 192 1.64 -15.34 4.00
C THR A 192 1.13 -15.34 2.55
N LEU A 193 1.22 -14.19 1.85
CA LEU A 193 0.89 -14.10 0.42
C LEU A 193 1.87 -14.87 -0.45
N ASN A 194 3.17 -14.79 -0.16
CA ASN A 194 4.19 -15.52 -0.90
C ASN A 194 4.04 -17.05 -0.78
N ARG A 195 3.69 -17.56 0.42
CA ARG A 195 3.43 -18.99 0.62
C ARG A 195 2.23 -19.48 -0.17
N ARG A 196 1.15 -18.68 -0.23
CA ARG A 196 -0.01 -19.00 -1.07
C ARG A 196 0.34 -19.06 -2.55
N TRP A 197 1.11 -18.08 -3.02
CA TRP A 197 1.62 -18.09 -4.40
C TRP A 197 2.40 -19.37 -4.71
N VAL A 198 3.37 -19.74 -3.86
CA VAL A 198 4.20 -20.94 -4.05
C VAL A 198 3.33 -22.20 -3.98
N SER A 199 2.41 -22.28 -3.02
CA SER A 199 1.50 -23.42 -2.91
C SER A 199 0.60 -23.57 -4.13
N PHE A 200 0.15 -22.45 -4.71
CA PHE A 200 -0.67 -22.45 -5.92
C PHE A 200 0.15 -22.92 -7.13
N HIS A 201 1.36 -22.40 -7.31
CA HIS A 201 2.32 -22.84 -8.32
C HIS A 201 2.59 -24.36 -8.24
N ASP A 202 3.00 -24.84 -7.06
CA ASP A 202 3.31 -26.25 -6.83
C ASP A 202 2.08 -27.15 -7.05
N GLY A 203 0.90 -26.64 -6.72
CA GLY A 203 -0.36 -27.28 -7.01
C GLY A 203 -0.56 -27.49 -8.52
N LEU A 204 -0.37 -26.44 -9.33
CA LEU A 204 -0.51 -26.51 -10.79
C LEU A 204 0.44 -27.54 -11.39
N GLU A 205 1.71 -27.51 -10.95
CA GLU A 205 2.72 -28.46 -11.43
C GLU A 205 2.39 -29.91 -11.05
N LYS A 206 2.01 -30.16 -9.79
CA LYS A 206 1.57 -31.50 -9.36
C LYS A 206 0.38 -32.00 -10.16
N LYS A 207 -0.58 -31.12 -10.45
CA LYS A 207 -1.79 -31.48 -11.21
C LYS A 207 -1.45 -31.81 -12.66
N LYS A 208 -0.62 -31.00 -13.30
CA LYS A 208 -0.12 -31.24 -14.67
C LYS A 208 0.55 -32.61 -14.79
N VAL A 209 1.52 -32.90 -13.90
CA VAL A 209 2.23 -34.19 -13.88
C VAL A 209 1.27 -35.36 -13.67
N THR A 210 0.30 -35.21 -12.75
CA THR A 210 -0.70 -36.25 -12.47
C THR A 210 -1.56 -36.53 -13.71
N LEU A 211 -2.06 -35.49 -14.36
CA LEU A 211 -2.90 -35.61 -15.56
C LEU A 211 -2.13 -36.27 -16.72
N GLN A 212 -0.87 -35.90 -16.94
CA GLN A 212 -0.01 -36.52 -17.95
C GLN A 212 0.18 -38.02 -17.69
N LYS A 213 0.47 -38.39 -16.44
CA LYS A 213 0.63 -39.80 -16.04
C LYS A 213 -0.65 -40.62 -16.25
N VAL A 214 -1.82 -40.06 -15.90
CA VAL A 214 -3.10 -40.74 -16.08
C VAL A 214 -3.43 -40.90 -17.56
N LYS A 215 -3.15 -39.88 -18.38
CA LYS A 215 -3.31 -39.95 -19.84
C LYS A 215 -2.46 -41.08 -20.43
N GLU A 216 -1.19 -41.17 -20.05
CA GLU A 216 -0.28 -42.21 -20.53
C GLU A 216 -0.74 -43.62 -20.13
N LEU A 217 -1.15 -43.80 -18.86
CA LEU A 217 -1.70 -45.07 -18.39
C LEU A 217 -2.96 -45.48 -19.14
N GLY A 218 -3.87 -44.54 -19.41
CA GLY A 218 -5.10 -44.77 -20.18
C GLY A 218 -4.82 -45.19 -21.62
N LEU A 219 -3.82 -44.57 -22.26
CA LEU A 219 -3.38 -44.95 -23.61
C LEU A 219 -2.75 -46.34 -23.63
N ASN A 220 -1.86 -46.63 -22.68
CA ASN A 220 -1.21 -47.94 -22.57
C ASN A 220 -2.22 -49.07 -22.31
N PHE A 221 -3.20 -48.83 -21.42
CA PHE A 221 -4.28 -49.78 -21.18
C PHE A 221 -5.13 -50.02 -22.43
N SER A 222 -5.53 -48.96 -23.13
CA SER A 222 -6.32 -49.05 -24.37
C SER A 222 -5.57 -49.75 -25.50
N SER A 223 -4.24 -49.61 -25.58
CA SER A 223 -3.41 -50.37 -26.52
C SER A 223 -3.45 -51.87 -26.20
N LYS A 224 -3.13 -52.23 -24.96
CA LYS A 224 -3.10 -53.64 -24.53
C LYS A 224 -4.46 -54.33 -24.67
N GLN A 225 -5.58 -53.62 -24.47
CA GLN A 225 -6.92 -54.19 -24.71
C GLN A 225 -7.21 -54.46 -26.19
N ARG A 226 -6.65 -53.67 -27.11
CA ARG A 226 -6.79 -53.92 -28.55
C ARG A 226 -5.96 -55.14 -28.99
N ASP A 227 -4.79 -55.34 -28.39
CA ASP A 227 -3.90 -56.46 -28.73
C ASP A 227 -4.42 -57.83 -28.25
N VAL A 228 -5.43 -57.85 -27.38
CA VAL A 228 -6.05 -59.07 -26.81
C VAL A 228 -7.35 -59.49 -27.53
N LYS A 229 -7.89 -58.63 -28.41
CA LYS A 229 -9.06 -58.93 -29.25
C LYS A 229 -8.66 -59.42 -30.63
#